data_AF-W4SED2-F1
#
_entry.id   AF-W4SED2-F1
#
_cell.length_a   1.000
_cell.length_b   1.000
_cell.length_c   1.000
_cell.angle_alpha   90.00
_cell.angle_beta   90.00
_cell.angle_gamma   90.00
#
_symmetry.space_group_name_H-M   'P 1'
#
loop_
_entity.id
_entity.type
_entity.pdbx_description
1 polymer ?
#
loop_
_entity_poly.entity_id
_entity_poly.type
_entity_poly.pdbx_seq_one_letter_code
_entity_poly.pdbx_strand_id
1 'polypeptide(L)'
;MQRNGDTLVLTGVFDRDAVTAAWPQAIAQLDGIRTLDLSGVQRLDSAGVAMLAELAARVRSSGAGAVTVVGEASGLDELRAAYRLSPTFDFQA
;
A
#
# COMPACT_ATOMS: atom_id res chain seq x y z
N MET A 1 9.93 3.67 4.15
CA MET A 1 9.60 2.32 3.64
C MET A 1 10.77 1.41 3.86
N GLN A 2 10.51 0.18 4.29
CA GLN A 2 11.56 -0.81 4.53
C GLN A 2 11.04 -2.20 4.24
N ARG A 3 11.84 -3.03 3.58
CA ARG A 3 11.57 -4.46 3.42
C ARG A 3 12.04 -5.25 4.63
N ASN A 4 11.17 -6.14 5.13
CA ASN A 4 11.48 -7.16 6.13
C ASN A 4 11.00 -8.52 5.60
N GLY A 5 11.90 -9.31 5.00
CA GLY A 5 11.54 -10.58 4.37
C GLY A 5 10.57 -10.39 3.18
N ASP A 6 9.37 -10.94 3.29
CA ASP A 6 8.27 -10.81 2.33
C ASP A 6 7.29 -9.68 2.68
N THR A 7 7.61 -8.86 3.70
CA THR A 7 6.78 -7.74 4.14
C THR A 7 7.41 -6.41 3.74
N LEU A 8 6.63 -5.55 3.10
CA LEU A 8 6.99 -4.15 2.88
C LEU A 8 6.32 -3.32 3.98
N VAL A 9 7.14 -2.71 4.84
CA VAL A 9 6.68 -1.88 5.95
C VAL A 9 6.61 -0.42 5.51
N LEU A 10 5.42 0.16 5.66
CA LEU A 10 5.10 1.54 5.33
C LEU A 10 4.92 2.34 6.63
N THR A 11 5.61 3.48 6.71
CA THR A 11 5.65 4.31 7.93
C THR A 11 5.59 5.78 7.58
N GLY A 12 4.91 6.58 8.40
CA GLY A 12 4.82 8.03 8.23
C GLY A 12 3.60 8.48 7.42
N VAL A 13 3.73 9.61 6.74
CA VAL A 13 2.66 10.24 5.96
C VAL A 13 2.83 9.91 4.48
N PHE A 14 1.76 9.54 3.80
CA PHE A 14 1.73 9.40 2.34
C PHE A 14 0.72 10.37 1.74
N ASP A 15 1.17 11.60 1.55
CA ASP A 15 0.54 12.59 0.66
C ASP A 15 1.20 12.56 -0.73
N ARG A 16 0.71 13.39 -1.65
CA ARG A 16 1.25 13.48 -3.01
C ARG A 16 2.78 13.61 -3.10
N ASP A 17 3.39 14.46 -2.26
CA ASP A 17 4.82 14.73 -2.34
C ASP A 17 5.62 13.55 -1.75
N ALA A 18 5.17 13.03 -0.60
CA ALA A 18 5.76 11.86 0.02
C ALA A 18 5.68 10.61 -0.87
N VAL A 19 4.55 10.39 -1.55
CA VAL A 19 4.36 9.30 -2.51
C VAL A 19 5.34 9.43 -3.67
N THR A 20 5.47 10.63 -4.24
CA THR A 20 6.39 10.89 -5.36
C THR A 20 7.84 10.57 -4.97
N ALA A 21 8.25 10.96 -3.76
CA ALA A 21 9.59 10.67 -3.24
C ALA A 21 9.79 9.18 -2.92
N ALA A 22 8.78 8.51 -2.37
CA ALA A 22 8.87 7.11 -1.96
C ALA A 22 8.76 6.11 -3.12
N TRP A 23 8.17 6.50 -4.24
CA TRP A 23 7.82 5.60 -5.35
C TRP A 23 8.99 4.77 -5.90
N PRO A 24 10.16 5.36 -6.25
CA PRO A 24 11.26 4.58 -6.82
C PRO A 24 11.76 3.50 -5.85
N GLN A 25 11.85 3.85 -4.56
CA GLN A 25 12.26 2.94 -3.50
C GLN A 25 11.21 1.83 -3.27
N ALA A 26 9.92 2.14 -3.37
CA ALA A 26 8.85 1.17 -3.20
C ALA A 26 8.94 0.09 -4.27
N ILE A 27 8.98 0.48 -5.56
CA ILE A 27 9.03 -0.44 -6.70
C ILE A 27 10.26 -1.32 -6.67
N ALA A 28 11.43 -0.78 -6.32
CA ALA A 28 12.68 -1.54 -6.23
C ALA A 28 12.64 -2.66 -5.17
N GLN A 29 11.75 -2.57 -4.17
CA GLN A 29 11.65 -3.53 -3.08
C GLN A 29 10.50 -4.54 -3.23
N LEU A 30 9.64 -4.40 -4.25
CA LEU A 30 8.40 -5.18 -4.38
C LEU A 30 8.60 -6.66 -4.72
N ASP A 31 9.74 -7.04 -5.31
CA ASP A 31 9.94 -8.42 -5.75
C ASP A 31 9.94 -9.40 -4.57
N GLY A 32 9.05 -10.40 -4.60
CA GLY A 32 8.83 -11.36 -3.53
C GLY A 32 8.09 -10.83 -2.30
N ILE A 33 7.56 -9.60 -2.33
CA ILE A 33 6.66 -9.08 -1.29
C ILE A 33 5.31 -9.79 -1.38
N ARG A 34 4.74 -10.12 -0.22
CA ARG A 34 3.42 -10.71 -0.05
C ARG A 34 2.55 -9.92 0.93
N THR A 35 3.18 -9.14 1.81
CA THR A 35 2.48 -8.37 2.85
C THR A 35 2.82 -6.88 2.74
N LEU A 36 1.80 -6.03 2.79
CA LEU A 36 1.93 -4.59 3.01
C LEU A 36 1.56 -4.31 4.47
N ASP A 37 2.52 -3.84 5.26
CA ASP A 37 2.31 -3.47 6.65
C ASP A 37 2.13 -1.96 6.78
N LEU A 38 0.93 -1.56 7.16
CA LEU A 38 0.49 -0.17 7.33
C LEU A 38 0.52 0.28 8.79
N SER A 39 0.98 -0.55 9.74
CA SER A 39 0.88 -0.26 11.18
C SER A 39 1.64 1.00 11.61
N GLY A 40 2.63 1.44 10.83
CA GLY A 40 3.36 2.68 11.08
C GLY A 40 2.86 3.88 10.27
N VAL A 41 1.80 3.74 9.48
CA VAL A 41 1.25 4.82 8.65
C VAL A 41 0.43 5.76 9.52
N GLN A 42 0.81 7.03 9.50
CA GLN A 42 0.19 8.07 10.32
C GLN A 42 -0.98 8.75 9.60
N ARG A 43 -0.86 8.94 8.28
CA ARG A 43 -1.88 9.62 7.45
C ARG A 43 -1.73 9.24 5.99
N LEU A 44 -2.87 9.14 5.31
CA LEU A 44 -2.99 8.94 3.86
C LEU A 44 -3.87 10.04 3.27
N ASP A 45 -3.57 10.45 2.04
CA ASP A 45 -4.53 11.13 1.16
C ASP A 45 -4.91 10.22 -0.03
N SER A 46 -5.59 10.78 -1.03
CA SER A 46 -5.92 10.07 -2.26
C SER A 46 -4.70 9.54 -3.03
N ALA A 47 -3.57 10.25 -3.02
CA ALA A 47 -2.34 9.80 -3.66
C ALA A 47 -1.71 8.63 -2.88
N GLY A 48 -1.73 8.69 -1.55
CA GLY A 48 -1.31 7.58 -0.69
C GLY A 48 -2.11 6.31 -0.97
N VAL A 49 -3.43 6.41 -1.06
CA VAL A 49 -4.29 5.26 -1.39
C VAL A 49 -4.06 4.75 -2.80
N ALA A 50 -3.88 5.63 -3.78
CA ALA A 50 -3.54 5.23 -5.15
C ALA A 50 -2.21 4.48 -5.20
N MET A 51 -1.20 4.93 -4.45
CA MET A 51 0.07 4.22 -4.31
C MET A 51 -0.16 2.82 -3.71
N LEU A 52 -0.90 2.70 -2.61
CA LEU A 52 -1.18 1.40 -1.97
C LEU A 52 -1.89 0.42 -2.91
N ALA A 53 -2.92 0.88 -3.63
CA ALA A 53 -3.65 0.06 -4.60
C ALA A 53 -2.73 -0.46 -5.71
N GLU A 54 -1.84 0.40 -6.18
CA GLU A 54 -0.93 0.11 -7.26
C GLU A 54 0.23 -0.82 -6.82
N LEU A 55 0.71 -0.71 -5.57
CA LEU A 55 1.64 -1.68 -4.98
C LEU A 55 0.96 -3.06 -4.83
N ALA A 56 -0.26 -3.08 -4.28
CA ALA A 56 -1.06 -4.29 -4.11
C ALA A 56 -1.35 -5.00 -5.45
N ALA A 57 -1.62 -4.23 -6.52
CA ALA A 57 -1.79 -4.77 -7.87
C ALA A 57 -0.51 -5.42 -8.41
N ARG A 58 0.66 -4.77 -8.23
CA ARG A 58 1.95 -5.35 -8.66
C ARG A 58 2.32 -6.61 -7.90
N VAL A 59 2.06 -6.67 -6.60
CA VAL A 59 2.31 -7.89 -5.80
C VAL A 59 1.47 -9.06 -6.32
N ARG A 60 0.20 -8.81 -6.67
CA ARG A 60 -0.66 -9.86 -7.24
C ARG A 60 -0.19 -10.27 -8.63
N SER A 61 0.24 -9.34 -9.46
CA SER A 61 0.70 -9.64 -10.82
C SER A 61 2.06 -10.34 -10.88
N SER A 62 2.86 -10.30 -9.81
CA SER A 62 4.14 -11.00 -9.73
C SER A 62 4.00 -12.52 -9.49
N GLY A 63 2.78 -13.05 -9.44
CA GLY A 63 2.51 -14.48 -9.21
C GLY A 63 2.63 -14.92 -7.75
N ALA A 64 2.83 -13.99 -6.82
CA ALA A 64 2.96 -14.26 -5.38
C ALA A 64 1.63 -14.62 -4.69
N GLY A 65 0.51 -14.56 -5.41
CA GLY A 65 -0.83 -14.86 -4.90
C GLY A 65 -1.54 -13.63 -4.34
N ALA A 66 -2.46 -13.85 -3.39
CA ALA A 66 -3.18 -12.76 -2.74
C ALA A 66 -2.23 -11.91 -1.89
N VAL A 67 -2.35 -10.59 -1.99
CA VAL A 67 -1.62 -9.65 -1.13
C VAL A 67 -2.30 -9.59 0.24
N THR A 68 -1.50 -9.66 1.30
CA THR A 68 -1.98 -9.42 2.66
C THR A 68 -1.75 -7.95 3.02
N VAL A 69 -2.74 -7.31 3.62
CA VAL A 69 -2.61 -5.95 4.17
C VAL A 69 -2.84 -6.04 5.67
N VAL A 70 -1.88 -5.55 6.44
CA VAL A 70 -1.95 -5.52 7.91
C VAL A 70 -1.80 -4.09 8.42
N GLY A 71 -2.29 -3.85 9.63
CA GLY A 71 -2.26 -2.53 10.25
C GLY A 71 -3.41 -1.63 9.83
N GLU A 72 -3.60 -0.57 10.60
CA GLU A 72 -4.60 0.47 10.37
C GLU A 72 -3.89 1.79 10.11
N ALA A 73 -4.53 2.66 9.34
CA ALA A 73 -4.07 4.03 9.13
C ALA A 73 -5.26 4.98 9.29
N SER A 74 -5.02 6.13 9.92
CA SER A 74 -6.07 7.14 10.08
C SER A 74 -6.67 7.53 8.73
N GLY A 75 -7.99 7.43 8.61
CA GLY A 75 -8.73 7.76 7.39
C GLY A 75 -8.72 6.70 6.28
N LEU A 76 -8.07 5.55 6.50
CA LEU A 76 -7.96 4.51 5.49
C LEU A 76 -9.31 3.89 5.12
N ASP A 77 -10.16 3.60 6.09
CA ASP A 77 -11.46 2.98 5.82
C ASP A 77 -12.43 3.93 5.12
N GLU A 78 -12.40 5.21 5.49
CA GLU A 78 -13.17 6.26 4.79
C GLU A 78 -12.71 6.40 3.33
N LEU A 79 -11.39 6.41 3.09
CA LEU A 79 -10.86 6.48 1.73
C LEU A 79 -11.18 5.20 0.94
N ARG A 80 -11.07 4.01 1.55
CA ARG A 80 -11.48 2.75 0.91
C ARG A 80 -12.96 2.79 0.51
N ALA A 81 -13.83 3.26 1.39
CA ALA A 81 -15.24 3.41 1.09
C ALA A 81 -15.49 4.43 -0.03
N ALA A 82 -14.82 5.59 0.02
CA ALA A 82 -14.96 6.65 -0.98
C ALA A 82 -14.54 6.17 -2.38
N TYR A 83 -13.52 5.32 -2.48
CA TYR A 83 -13.01 4.77 -3.73
C TYR A 83 -13.52 3.36 -4.08
N ARG A 84 -14.44 2.80 -3.26
CA ARG A 84 -14.99 1.44 -3.43
C ARG A 84 -13.88 0.37 -3.54
N LEU A 85 -12.90 0.47 -2.67
CA LEU A 85 -11.76 -0.44 -2.60
C LEU A 85 -12.02 -1.57 -1.60
N SER A 86 -11.59 -2.78 -1.94
CA SER A 86 -11.53 -3.90 -1.01
C SER A 86 -10.50 -3.65 0.11
N PRO A 87 -10.48 -4.46 1.18
CA PRO A 87 -9.43 -4.39 2.20
C PRO A 87 -8.01 -4.56 1.64
N THR A 88 -7.87 -5.27 0.51
CA THR A 88 -6.61 -5.50 -0.22
C THR A 88 -6.40 -4.53 -1.39
N PHE A 89 -7.18 -3.45 -1.45
CA PHE A 89 -7.12 -2.39 -2.45
C PHE A 89 -7.48 -2.82 -3.88
N ASP A 90 -8.31 -3.85 -4.03
CA ASP A 90 -8.94 -4.17 -5.31
C ASP A 90 -10.12 -3.24 -5.59
N PHE A 91 -10.29 -2.81 -6.83
CA PHE A 91 -11.51 -2.12 -7.24
C PHE A 91 -12.69 -3.09 -7.22
N GLN A 92 -13.73 -2.74 -6.46
CA GLN A 92 -14.99 -3.47 -6.48
C GLN A 92 -15.86 -2.89 -7.61
N ALA A 93 -16.09 -3.69 -8.65
CA ALA A 93 -16.99 -3.38 -9.76
C ALA A 93 -18.46 -3.58 -9.36
#